data_AF-A0AAW2LUE2-F1
#
_entry.id   AF-A0AAW2LUE2-F1
#
_cell.length_a   1.000
_cell.length_b   1.000
_cell.length_c   1.000
_cell.angle_alpha   90.00
_cell.angle_beta   90.00
_cell.angle_gamma   90.00
#
_symmetry.space_group_name_H-M   'P 1'
#
loop_
_entity.id
_entity.type
_entity.pdbx_description
1 polymer ?
#
loop_
_entity_poly.entity_id
_entity_poly.type
_entity_poly.pdbx_seq_one_letter_code
_entity_poly.pdbx_strand_id
1 'polypeptide(L)'
;MTHPNANYSLKEASYNGGGNISFVGTLDDGAEFTARLFEGELLLGNSPVDFTYSVKSSRNSLLGLALVLSSATDERKSVLLAASGNTLLTMNQFSSRYTTVIMPRQVTKAEGESNWILQESRLDMAVHTLEEIRAVCYRSKLEKSAEAVSNTLSDGPSEYYAILGDIKITTAGDNSKFPPSDSWLVDGQFVSWTSGSQGSKLLSVKIMWQLKVGNADPFPKYNIYVNKITSTSSGNQNLKPSEGNKYLGVTVAKSFYVADLEVALGISSLKFMIQVCGLDLRPEARRFSIPPTAS
;
A
#
# COMPACT_ATOMS: atom_id res chain seq x y z
N MET A 1 -5.95 27.31 18.77
CA MET A 1 -5.03 26.16 18.65
C MET A 1 -5.63 25.20 17.65
N THR A 2 -4.89 24.83 16.60
CA THR A 2 -5.40 24.03 15.47
C THR A 2 -4.85 22.62 15.57
N HIS A 3 -5.69 21.64 15.90
CA HIS A 3 -5.30 20.24 15.86
C HIS A 3 -5.00 19.79 14.42
N PRO A 4 -4.23 18.70 14.22
CA PRO A 4 -4.07 18.10 12.90
C PRO A 4 -5.43 17.78 12.29
N ASN A 5 -5.59 18.09 11.00
CA ASN A 5 -6.76 17.66 10.23
C ASN A 5 -6.40 16.43 9.40
N ALA A 6 -7.30 15.45 9.38
CA ALA A 6 -7.20 14.29 8.51
C ALA A 6 -7.79 14.63 7.13
N ASN A 7 -7.00 14.47 6.07
CA ASN A 7 -7.42 14.79 4.70
C ASN A 7 -7.06 13.64 3.76
N TYR A 8 -7.91 13.39 2.76
CA TYR A 8 -7.56 12.50 1.66
C TYR A 8 -6.70 13.28 0.65
N SER A 9 -5.52 12.75 0.30
CA SER A 9 -4.58 13.39 -0.64
C SER A 9 -4.30 12.51 -1.84
N LEU A 10 -4.42 13.10 -3.03
CA LEU A 10 -4.00 12.54 -4.32
C LEU A 10 -2.68 13.13 -4.81
N LYS A 11 -2.16 14.17 -4.13
CA LYS A 11 -0.98 14.93 -4.57
C LYS A 11 0.33 14.29 -4.12
N GLU A 12 0.28 13.55 -3.02
CA GLU A 12 1.46 12.94 -2.44
C GLU A 12 1.67 11.54 -3.00
N ALA A 13 2.94 11.16 -3.19
CA ALA A 13 3.30 9.80 -3.58
C ALA A 13 2.68 8.82 -2.58
N SER A 14 1.81 7.92 -3.07
CA SER A 14 1.08 6.97 -2.24
C SER A 14 1.87 5.67 -2.10
N TYR A 15 1.70 4.96 -0.98
CA TYR A 15 2.38 3.68 -0.77
C TYR A 15 1.90 2.62 -1.77
N ASN A 16 0.58 2.54 -1.96
CA ASN A 16 -0.09 1.70 -2.94
C ASN A 16 -1.23 2.48 -3.59
N GLY A 17 -1.41 2.36 -4.91
CA GLY A 17 -2.49 3.02 -5.63
C GLY A 17 -2.29 4.53 -5.79
N GLY A 18 -3.39 5.29 -5.76
CA GLY A 18 -3.40 6.72 -6.14
C GLY A 18 -3.70 7.71 -5.02
N GLY A 19 -3.89 7.26 -3.77
CA GLY A 19 -4.24 8.15 -2.66
C GLY A 19 -3.75 7.65 -1.30
N ASN A 20 -3.75 8.56 -0.34
CA ASN A 20 -3.35 8.34 1.04
C ASN A 20 -4.13 9.27 1.99
N ILE A 21 -4.03 9.02 3.29
CA ILE A 21 -4.63 9.87 4.33
C ILE A 21 -3.51 10.68 4.98
N SER A 22 -3.55 12.00 4.82
CA SER A 22 -2.59 12.92 5.44
C SER A 22 -3.16 13.54 6.71
N PHE A 23 -2.28 13.74 7.68
CA PHE A 23 -2.54 14.37 8.96
C PHE A 23 -1.62 15.58 9.07
N VAL A 24 -2.19 16.77 8.86
CA VAL A 24 -1.43 18.01 8.75
C VAL A 24 -2.04 19.07 9.66
N GLY A 25 -1.21 19.78 10.40
CA GLY A 25 -1.62 20.89 11.25
C GLY A 25 -0.55 21.19 12.28
N THR A 26 -0.96 21.58 13.47
CA THR A 26 -0.04 21.74 14.59
C THR A 26 -0.42 20.84 15.75
N LEU A 27 0.59 20.35 16.48
CA LEU A 27 0.38 19.50 17.64
C LEU A 27 1.42 19.84 18.70
N ASP A 28 0.98 20.09 19.93
CA ASP A 28 1.87 20.40 21.04
C ASP A 28 2.58 19.16 21.55
N ASP A 29 3.66 19.39 22.31
CA ASP A 29 4.40 18.30 22.93
C ASP A 29 3.57 17.59 24.00
N GLY A 30 3.46 16.27 23.88
CA GLY A 30 2.63 15.44 24.76
C GLY A 30 1.13 15.45 24.42
N ALA A 31 0.68 16.33 23.52
CA ALA A 31 -0.68 16.30 23.00
C ALA A 31 -0.89 15.12 22.04
N GLU A 32 -2.15 14.74 21.89
CA GLU A 32 -2.60 13.67 20.99
C GLU A 32 -3.78 14.16 20.18
N PHE A 33 -3.81 13.77 18.92
CA PHE A 33 -4.98 13.88 18.07
C PHE A 33 -5.40 12.50 17.60
N THR A 34 -6.70 12.21 17.62
CA THR A 34 -7.23 10.95 17.12
C THR A 34 -8.27 11.18 16.04
N ALA A 35 -8.27 10.32 15.02
CA ALA A 35 -9.28 10.33 13.97
C ALA A 35 -9.74 8.89 13.72
N ARG A 36 -11.06 8.68 13.70
CA ARG A 36 -11.63 7.36 13.40
C ARG A 36 -11.53 7.09 11.89
N LEU A 37 -10.88 5.99 11.54
CA LEU A 37 -10.67 5.55 10.16
C LEU A 37 -11.66 4.48 9.75
N PHE A 38 -12.11 3.67 10.71
CA PHE A 38 -13.02 2.56 10.50
C PHE A 38 -13.96 2.43 11.70
N GLU A 39 -15.20 2.05 11.41
CA GLU A 39 -16.25 1.67 12.36
C GLU A 39 -17.06 0.55 11.73
N GLY A 40 -17.20 -0.58 12.42
CA GLY A 40 -17.93 -1.76 11.94
C GLY A 40 -17.53 -3.02 12.69
N GLU A 41 -18.16 -4.15 12.41
CA GLU A 41 -17.90 -5.40 13.14
C GLU A 41 -17.02 -6.34 12.32
N LEU A 42 -15.75 -6.45 12.69
CA LEU A 42 -14.84 -7.43 12.11
C LEU A 42 -14.52 -8.53 13.13
N LEU A 43 -15.14 -9.70 12.95
CA LEU A 43 -14.88 -10.89 13.75
C LEU A 43 -13.44 -11.36 13.51
N LEU A 44 -12.60 -11.29 14.55
CA LEU A 44 -11.25 -11.82 14.51
C LEU A 44 -11.35 -13.32 14.83
N GLY A 45 -10.92 -14.17 13.90
CA GLY A 45 -10.97 -15.62 14.07
C GLY A 45 -10.10 -16.12 15.23
N ASN A 46 -10.08 -17.44 15.44
CA ASN A 46 -9.33 -18.07 16.54
C ASN A 46 -7.81 -18.13 16.31
N SER A 47 -7.30 -17.43 15.30
CA SER A 47 -5.87 -17.42 14.94
C SER A 47 -5.29 -16.03 15.13
N PRO A 48 -3.99 -15.92 15.48
CA PRO A 48 -3.32 -14.63 15.55
C PRO A 48 -3.47 -13.85 14.24
N VAL A 49 -3.69 -12.55 14.39
CA VAL A 49 -3.90 -11.62 13.29
C VAL A 49 -2.64 -10.78 13.12
N ASP A 50 -2.15 -10.72 11.89
CA ASP A 50 -1.07 -9.83 11.49
C ASP A 50 -1.68 -8.50 11.05
N PHE A 51 -1.34 -7.45 11.78
CA PHE A 51 -1.63 -6.07 11.43
C PHE A 51 -0.40 -5.43 10.81
N THR A 52 -0.59 -4.77 9.67
CA THR A 52 0.47 -4.03 9.00
C THR A 52 -0.06 -2.68 8.54
N TYR A 53 0.74 -1.63 8.70
CA TYR A 53 0.40 -0.33 8.14
C TYR A 53 1.65 0.42 7.67
N SER A 54 1.50 1.22 6.61
CA SER A 54 2.58 2.03 6.06
C SER A 54 2.41 3.50 6.43
N VAL A 55 3.50 4.10 6.92
CA VAL A 55 3.52 5.51 7.34
C VAL A 55 4.70 6.23 6.73
N LYS A 56 4.48 7.48 6.35
CA LYS A 56 5.54 8.45 6.07
C LYS A 56 5.30 9.66 6.96
N SER A 57 6.27 10.03 7.78
CA SER A 57 6.15 11.18 8.69
C SER A 57 7.40 12.06 8.65
N SER A 58 7.27 13.28 9.17
CA SER A 58 8.39 14.22 9.26
C SER A 58 8.83 14.44 10.71
N ARG A 59 10.14 14.62 10.90
CA ARG A 59 10.76 15.01 12.18
C ARG A 59 10.33 14.10 13.34
N ASN A 60 9.67 14.66 14.35
CA ASN A 60 9.20 13.98 15.55
C ASN A 60 7.71 13.61 15.49
N SER A 61 7.04 13.76 14.34
CA SER A 61 5.65 13.36 14.14
C SER A 61 5.55 11.83 14.08
N LEU A 62 4.70 11.26 14.93
CA LEU A 62 4.47 9.82 15.05
C LEU A 62 2.98 9.51 14.84
N LEU A 63 2.72 8.46 14.05
CA LEU A 63 1.37 7.99 13.73
C LEU A 63 1.22 6.53 14.11
N GLY A 64 0.42 6.26 15.14
CA GLY A 64 0.00 4.92 15.56
C GLY A 64 -1.44 4.60 15.16
N LEU A 65 -1.86 3.38 15.47
CA LEU A 65 -3.26 2.94 15.32
C LEU A 65 -3.80 2.46 16.67
N ALA A 66 -4.95 2.98 17.08
CA ALA A 66 -5.71 2.44 18.18
C ALA A 66 -6.80 1.51 17.65
N LEU A 67 -6.80 0.28 18.14
CA LEU A 67 -7.77 -0.76 17.85
C LEU A 67 -8.74 -0.85 19.02
N VAL A 68 -10.03 -0.72 18.73
CA VAL A 68 -11.08 -0.84 19.73
C VAL A 68 -11.79 -2.17 19.52
N LEU A 69 -11.76 -3.01 20.55
CA LEU A 69 -12.27 -4.37 20.50
C LEU A 69 -13.34 -4.60 21.55
N SER A 70 -14.29 -5.47 21.25
CA SER A 70 -15.26 -6.01 22.20
C SER A 70 -15.14 -7.53 22.29
N SER A 71 -15.54 -8.08 23.42
CA SER A 71 -15.65 -9.53 23.63
C SER A 71 -17.13 -9.95 23.67
N ALA A 72 -17.39 -11.26 23.68
CA ALA A 72 -18.74 -11.80 23.83
C ALA A 72 -19.45 -11.38 25.14
N THR A 73 -18.71 -10.95 26.15
CA THR A 73 -19.23 -10.43 27.43
C THR A 73 -19.33 -8.90 27.45
N ASP A 74 -19.21 -8.24 26.30
CA ASP A 74 -19.23 -6.78 26.12
C ASP A 74 -18.09 -6.05 26.86
N GLU A 75 -17.02 -6.78 27.22
CA GLU A 75 -15.79 -6.17 27.73
C GLU A 75 -15.07 -5.48 26.57
N ARG A 76 -14.86 -4.17 26.71
CA ARG A 76 -14.20 -3.34 25.70
C ARG A 76 -12.72 -3.16 26.02
N LYS A 77 -11.86 -3.42 25.02
CA LYS A 77 -10.41 -3.24 25.09
C LYS A 77 -9.95 -2.22 24.07
N SER A 78 -8.97 -1.41 24.45
CA SER A 78 -8.28 -0.50 23.55
C SER A 78 -6.81 -0.89 23.44
N VAL A 79 -6.36 -1.24 22.24
CA VAL A 79 -4.98 -1.63 21.97
C VAL A 79 -4.32 -0.59 21.08
N LEU A 80 -3.26 0.03 21.55
CA LEU A 80 -2.48 0.98 20.76
C LEU A 80 -1.29 0.27 20.10
N LEU A 81 -1.28 0.27 18.77
CA LEU A 81 -0.09 0.02 17.95
C LEU A 81 0.67 1.34 17.82
N ALA A 82 1.57 1.59 18.76
CA ALA A 82 2.30 2.85 18.82
C ALA A 82 3.45 2.84 17.82
N ALA A 83 3.59 3.87 16.99
CA ALA A 83 4.76 4.03 16.14
C ALA A 83 6.04 3.95 16.97
N SER A 84 6.96 3.15 16.46
CA SER A 84 8.22 2.79 17.12
C SER A 84 9.11 4.01 17.33
N GLY A 85 9.58 4.15 18.57
CA GLY A 85 10.42 5.24 19.08
C GLY A 85 11.01 4.84 20.44
N ASN A 86 11.26 5.79 21.35
CA ASN A 86 11.69 5.45 22.71
C ASN A 86 10.54 4.72 23.44
N THR A 87 10.68 3.38 23.54
CA THR A 87 9.63 2.48 24.03
C THR A 87 9.17 2.84 25.45
N LEU A 88 10.09 3.23 26.33
CA LEU A 88 9.78 3.56 27.72
C LEU A 88 8.96 4.85 27.81
N LEU A 89 9.35 5.88 27.06
CA LEU A 89 8.60 7.15 27.03
C LEU A 89 7.20 6.97 26.42
N THR A 90 7.10 6.18 25.35
CA THR A 90 5.81 5.89 24.70
C THR A 90 4.89 5.08 25.62
N MET A 91 5.39 4.05 26.30
CA MET A 91 4.58 3.31 27.28
C MET A 91 4.10 4.18 28.44
N ASN A 92 4.97 5.05 28.99
CA ASN A 92 4.59 5.97 30.06
C ASN A 92 3.50 6.97 29.62
N GLN A 93 3.46 7.35 28.34
CA GLN A 93 2.45 8.29 27.81
C GLN A 93 1.07 7.65 27.60
N PHE A 94 1.00 6.34 27.35
CA PHE A 94 -0.20 5.68 26.83
C PHE A 94 -0.78 4.57 27.71
N SER A 95 0.01 3.99 28.63
CA SER A 95 -0.43 2.88 29.50
C SER A 95 -1.64 3.18 30.39
N SER A 96 -1.92 4.45 30.68
CA SER A 96 -3.11 4.85 31.46
C SER A 96 -4.39 4.96 30.63
N ARG A 97 -4.29 4.97 29.29
CA ARG A 97 -5.42 5.22 28.37
C ARG A 97 -5.75 4.03 27.48
N TYR A 98 -4.76 3.17 27.26
CA TYR A 98 -4.89 1.99 26.43
C TYR A 98 -4.67 0.75 27.29
N THR A 99 -5.54 -0.24 27.15
CA THR A 99 -5.43 -1.54 27.84
C THR A 99 -4.08 -2.19 27.56
N THR A 100 -3.63 -2.10 26.30
CA THR A 100 -2.36 -2.64 25.86
C THR A 100 -1.68 -1.66 24.90
N VAL A 101 -0.37 -1.46 25.05
CA VAL A 101 0.46 -0.70 24.12
C VAL A 101 1.49 -1.63 23.51
N ILE A 102 1.50 -1.73 22.19
CA ILE A 102 2.39 -2.62 21.42
C ILE A 102 3.25 -1.76 20.52
N MET A 103 4.56 -2.05 20.49
CA MET A 103 5.50 -1.44 19.57
C MET A 103 5.63 -2.36 18.35
N PRO A 104 5.11 -1.97 17.17
CA PRO A 104 5.27 -2.76 15.97
C PRO A 104 6.73 -2.86 15.57
N ARG A 105 7.08 -3.97 14.93
CA ARG A 105 8.36 -4.16 14.25
C ARG A 105 8.39 -3.26 13.03
N GLN A 106 9.41 -2.40 12.94
CA GLN A 106 9.67 -1.66 11.71
C GLN A 106 10.30 -2.60 10.67
N VAL A 107 9.76 -2.56 9.46
CA VAL A 107 10.37 -3.21 8.30
C VAL A 107 10.72 -2.14 7.29
N THR A 108 11.99 -1.74 7.31
CA THR A 108 12.57 -0.95 6.23
C THR A 108 12.79 -1.87 5.04
N LYS A 109 12.10 -1.62 3.92
CA LYS A 109 12.42 -2.31 2.67
C LYS A 109 13.84 -1.94 2.28
N ALA A 110 14.71 -2.93 2.10
CA ALA A 110 16.01 -2.72 1.50
C ALA A 110 15.82 -2.35 0.03
N GLU A 111 16.55 -1.31 -0.40
CA GLU A 111 16.68 -0.76 -1.77
C GLU A 111 15.52 0.11 -2.30
N GLY A 112 15.81 1.41 -2.46
CA GLY A 112 15.11 2.36 -3.33
C GLY A 112 14.11 3.30 -2.66
N GLU A 113 14.57 4.52 -2.30
CA GLU A 113 13.87 5.82 -2.20
C GLU A 113 12.46 5.93 -1.55
N SER A 114 11.99 4.89 -0.89
CA SER A 114 10.69 4.90 -0.23
C SER A 114 10.88 5.39 1.21
N ASN A 115 10.59 6.68 1.46
CA ASN A 115 10.45 7.25 2.82
C ASN A 115 9.28 6.66 3.63
N TRP A 116 8.73 5.54 3.19
CA TRP A 116 7.67 4.79 3.86
C TRP A 116 8.27 3.79 4.84
N ILE A 117 7.76 3.82 6.06
CA ILE A 117 8.07 2.89 7.13
C ILE A 117 6.89 1.93 7.24
N LEU A 118 7.17 0.64 7.12
CA LEU A 118 6.18 -0.41 7.35
C LEU A 118 6.23 -0.82 8.82
N GLN A 119 5.07 -0.82 9.47
CA GLN A 119 4.89 -1.20 10.86
C GLN A 119 4.13 -2.53 10.91
N GLU A 120 4.73 -3.56 11.49
CA GLU A 120 4.15 -4.91 11.57
C GLU A 120 3.91 -5.32 13.03
N SER A 121 2.73 -5.83 13.33
CA SER A 121 2.38 -6.38 14.65
C SER A 121 1.59 -7.66 14.50
N ARG A 122 1.85 -8.62 15.37
CA ARG A 122 1.07 -9.85 15.47
C ARG A 122 0.31 -9.84 16.77
N LEU A 123 -1.00 -9.99 16.68
CA LEU A 123 -1.92 -9.83 17.80
C LEU A 123 -2.66 -11.14 18.02
N ASP A 124 -2.61 -11.65 19.25
CA ASP A 124 -3.53 -12.70 19.69
C ASP A 124 -4.80 -12.03 20.21
N MET A 125 -5.83 -12.04 19.36
CA MET A 125 -7.12 -11.41 19.61
C MET A 125 -8.24 -12.41 19.38
N ALA A 126 -7.98 -13.70 19.64
CA ALA A 126 -9.00 -14.73 19.56
C ALA A 126 -10.24 -14.29 20.35
N VAL A 127 -11.42 -14.62 19.83
CA VAL A 127 -12.73 -14.35 20.45
C VAL A 127 -13.11 -12.88 20.68
N HIS A 128 -12.41 -11.93 20.05
CA HIS A 128 -12.76 -10.51 20.08
C HIS A 128 -13.26 -10.02 18.70
N THR A 129 -14.15 -9.04 18.72
CA THR A 129 -14.61 -8.31 17.53
C THR A 129 -13.87 -6.99 17.47
N LEU A 130 -13.25 -6.66 16.34
CA LEU A 130 -12.71 -5.32 16.09
C LEU A 130 -13.86 -4.40 15.66
N GLU A 131 -14.09 -3.35 16.44
CA GLU A 131 -15.18 -2.39 16.24
C GLU A 131 -14.73 -1.10 15.58
N GLU A 132 -13.54 -0.61 15.94
CA GLU A 132 -13.00 0.64 15.40
C GLU A 132 -11.50 0.56 15.18
N ILE A 133 -11.04 1.28 14.15
CA ILE A 133 -9.63 1.63 13.96
C ILE A 133 -9.54 3.14 13.98
N ARG A 134 -8.67 3.68 14.83
CA ARG A 134 -8.40 5.11 14.96
C ARG A 134 -6.94 5.39 14.66
N ALA A 135 -6.68 6.40 13.84
CA ALA A 135 -5.35 7.01 13.75
C ALA A 135 -5.06 7.75 15.05
N VAL A 136 -3.83 7.61 15.56
CA VAL A 136 -3.35 8.30 16.75
C VAL A 136 -2.10 9.09 16.39
N CYS A 137 -2.26 10.40 16.27
CA CYS A 137 -1.21 11.36 15.98
C CYS A 137 -0.61 11.89 17.28
N TYR A 138 0.70 11.76 17.45
CA TYR A 138 1.42 12.25 18.62
C TYR A 138 2.86 12.58 18.26
N ARG A 139 3.61 13.17 19.18
CA ARG A 139 5.01 13.53 18.97
C ARG A 139 5.91 12.74 19.89
N SER A 140 7.11 12.40 19.40
CA SER A 140 8.14 11.88 20.32
C SER A 140 8.55 12.98 21.30
N LYS A 141 8.59 12.64 22.59
CA LYS A 141 9.20 13.51 23.60
C LYS A 141 10.71 13.46 23.39
N LEU A 142 11.32 14.59 23.03
CA LEU A 142 12.77 14.69 23.04
C LEU A 142 13.23 14.60 24.49
N GLU A 143 14.23 13.76 24.79
CA GLU A 143 14.91 13.85 26.08
C GLU A 143 15.50 15.26 26.17
N LYS A 144 15.00 16.08 27.10
CA LYS A 144 15.66 17.34 27.44
C LYS A 144 17.00 16.97 28.06
N SER A 145 18.05 16.83 27.25
CA SER A 145 19.41 16.75 27.76
C SER A 145 19.64 17.99 28.62
N ALA A 146 20.12 17.81 29.84
CA ALA A 146 20.21 18.84 30.88
C ALA A 146 21.22 19.99 30.58
N GLU A 147 21.72 20.11 29.35
CA GLU A 147 22.83 21.00 28.99
C GLU A 147 22.49 22.06 27.93
N ALA A 148 21.23 22.15 27.48
CA ALA A 148 20.79 23.26 26.63
C ALA A 148 19.97 24.28 27.43
N VAL A 149 20.60 24.94 28.40
CA VAL A 149 20.16 26.26 28.86
C VAL A 149 20.63 27.28 27.81
N SER A 150 19.91 27.34 26.69
CA SER A 150 19.95 28.54 25.85
C SER A 150 18.53 28.83 25.35
N ASN A 151 18.12 30.06 25.61
CA ASN A 151 16.76 30.57 25.48
C ASN A 151 16.23 30.45 24.04
N THR A 152 15.54 29.36 23.74
CA THR A 152 14.42 29.35 22.79
C THR A 152 13.33 28.42 23.34
N LEU A 153 12.56 28.94 24.29
CA LEU A 153 11.22 28.45 24.59
C LEU A 153 10.38 28.60 23.31
N SER A 154 10.42 27.62 22.42
CA SER A 154 9.35 27.43 21.45
C SER A 154 8.31 26.51 22.07
N ASP A 155 7.68 26.97 23.15
CA ASP A 155 6.52 26.33 23.79
C ASP A 155 5.23 26.62 22.98
N GLY A 156 5.35 26.47 21.66
CA GLY A 156 4.34 26.82 20.68
C GLY A 156 3.95 25.61 19.83
N PRO A 157 2.70 25.58 19.33
CA PRO A 157 2.20 24.52 18.47
C PRO A 157 3.10 24.34 17.27
N SER A 158 3.61 23.13 17.14
CA SER A 158 4.68 22.78 16.23
C SER A 158 4.09 22.05 15.03
N GLU A 159 4.63 22.28 13.82
CA GLU A 159 4.11 21.64 12.61
C GLU A 159 4.12 20.11 12.74
N TYR A 160 2.95 19.51 12.56
CA TYR A 160 2.72 18.08 12.54
C TYR A 160 2.44 17.63 11.12
N TYR A 161 3.12 16.57 10.70
CA TYR A 161 2.92 15.99 9.37
C TYR A 161 3.19 14.49 9.38
N ALA A 162 2.16 13.72 9.07
CA ALA A 162 2.23 12.29 8.83
C ALA A 162 1.24 11.86 7.75
N ILE A 163 1.57 10.79 7.04
CA ILE A 163 0.74 10.19 6.00
C ILE A 163 0.58 8.71 6.33
N LEU A 164 -0.65 8.23 6.30
CA LEU A 164 -1.01 6.81 6.31
C LEU A 164 -1.23 6.34 4.86
N GLY A 165 -0.47 5.34 4.44
CA GLY A 165 -0.54 4.79 3.09
C GLY A 165 -1.58 3.68 2.97
N ASP A 166 -1.40 2.61 3.74
CA ASP A 166 -2.33 1.48 3.81
C ASP A 166 -2.40 0.88 5.22
N ILE A 167 -3.49 0.17 5.48
CA ILE A 167 -3.68 -0.72 6.63
C ILE A 167 -4.08 -2.08 6.06
N LYS A 168 -3.42 -3.13 6.54
CA LYS A 168 -3.67 -4.51 6.16
C LYS A 168 -3.85 -5.34 7.42
N ILE A 169 -4.89 -6.17 7.41
CA ILE A 169 -5.23 -7.12 8.47
C ILE A 169 -5.27 -8.49 7.79
N THR A 170 -4.44 -9.42 8.26
CA THR A 170 -4.36 -10.78 7.69
C THR A 170 -4.35 -11.83 8.77
N THR A 171 -4.91 -13.00 8.47
CA THR A 171 -4.82 -14.16 9.37
C THR A 171 -3.71 -15.11 8.94
N ALA A 172 -3.04 -15.73 9.90
CA ALA A 172 -2.01 -16.74 9.61
C ALA A 172 -2.64 -17.93 8.88
N GLY A 173 -2.30 -18.11 7.60
CA GLY A 173 -2.84 -19.19 6.75
C GLY A 173 -3.25 -18.74 5.35
N ASP A 174 -3.45 -17.44 5.14
CA ASP A 174 -3.80 -16.85 3.83
C ASP A 174 -2.59 -16.74 2.89
N ASN A 175 -1.78 -17.80 2.79
CA ASN A 175 -0.86 -17.93 1.68
C ASN A 175 -1.72 -18.24 0.44
N SER A 176 -2.11 -17.18 -0.28
CA SER A 176 -2.76 -17.30 -1.57
C SER A 176 -1.89 -18.19 -2.45
N LYS A 177 -2.35 -19.42 -2.70
CA LYS A 177 -1.72 -20.33 -3.64
C LYS A 177 -2.03 -19.80 -5.03
N PHE A 178 -1.13 -19.00 -5.55
CA PHE A 178 -1.28 -18.49 -6.88
C PHE A 178 -1.05 -19.63 -7.89
N PRO A 179 -1.95 -19.82 -8.87
CA PRO A 179 -1.80 -20.85 -9.88
C PRO A 179 -0.66 -20.50 -10.85
N PRO A 180 0.13 -21.47 -11.30
CA PRO A 180 1.31 -21.21 -12.13
C PRO A 180 0.95 -20.51 -13.45
N SER A 181 1.90 -19.82 -14.07
CA SER A 181 1.65 -18.96 -15.23
C SER A 181 1.07 -19.69 -16.45
N ASP A 182 1.41 -20.96 -16.60
CA ASP A 182 0.91 -21.84 -17.67
C ASP A 182 -0.53 -22.31 -17.45
N SER A 183 -1.11 -22.07 -16.26
CA SER A 183 -2.52 -22.36 -15.96
C SER A 183 -3.49 -21.29 -16.46
N TRP A 184 -2.99 -20.18 -17.01
CA TRP A 184 -3.79 -19.09 -17.52
C TRP A 184 -3.92 -19.14 -19.04
N LEU A 185 -5.12 -18.85 -19.54
CA LEU A 185 -5.37 -18.49 -20.93
C LEU A 185 -5.43 -16.97 -20.99
N VAL A 186 -4.67 -16.38 -21.89
CA VAL A 186 -4.66 -14.93 -22.15
C VAL A 186 -4.88 -14.72 -23.63
N ASP A 187 -5.80 -13.82 -23.96
CA ASP A 187 -6.19 -13.52 -25.33
C ASP A 187 -6.27 -12.00 -25.55
N GLY A 188 -6.05 -11.58 -26.79
CA GLY A 188 -6.14 -10.19 -27.25
C GLY A 188 -7.22 -10.04 -28.30
N GLN A 189 -8.26 -9.26 -27.99
CA GLN A 189 -9.40 -9.02 -28.86
C GLN A 189 -9.51 -7.55 -29.24
N PHE A 190 -10.24 -7.27 -30.33
CA PHE A 190 -10.48 -5.91 -30.82
C PHE A 190 -9.18 -5.10 -31.00
N VAL A 191 -8.14 -5.76 -31.53
CA VAL A 191 -6.86 -5.12 -31.81
C VAL A 191 -7.05 -4.13 -32.95
N SER A 192 -6.73 -2.86 -32.69
CA SER A 192 -6.78 -1.78 -33.66
C SER A 192 -5.49 -0.97 -33.59
N TRP A 193 -4.96 -0.63 -34.77
CA TRP A 193 -3.81 0.23 -34.92
C TRP A 193 -4.20 1.46 -35.71
N THR A 194 -3.91 2.64 -35.16
CA THR A 194 -4.10 3.92 -35.86
C THR A 194 -2.79 4.70 -35.91
N SER A 195 -2.70 5.66 -36.82
CA SER A 195 -1.53 6.54 -36.94
C SER A 195 -1.48 7.51 -35.77
N GLY A 196 -0.33 7.58 -35.09
CA GLY A 196 -0.03 8.56 -34.05
C GLY A 196 0.78 9.74 -34.59
N SER A 197 1.29 10.56 -33.66
CA SER A 197 2.16 11.70 -33.97
C SER A 197 3.58 11.27 -34.33
N GLN A 198 4.26 12.03 -35.22
CA GLN A 198 5.69 11.84 -35.51
C GLN A 198 6.07 10.40 -35.93
N GLY A 199 5.17 9.71 -36.63
CA GLY A 199 5.38 8.33 -37.10
C GLY A 199 5.17 7.24 -36.05
N SER A 200 4.69 7.59 -34.85
CA SER A 200 4.22 6.60 -33.87
C SER A 200 2.94 5.91 -34.34
N LYS A 201 2.61 4.77 -33.72
CA LYS A 201 1.33 4.09 -33.89
C LYS A 201 0.60 4.07 -32.56
N LEU A 202 -0.73 4.15 -32.58
CA LEU A 202 -1.58 4.01 -31.40
C LEU A 202 -2.20 2.61 -31.43
N LEU A 203 -2.03 1.86 -30.35
CA LEU A 203 -2.63 0.55 -30.16
C LEU A 203 -3.85 0.64 -29.25
N SER A 204 -4.99 0.17 -29.74
CA SER A 204 -6.16 -0.13 -28.94
C SER A 204 -6.38 -1.65 -28.89
N VAL A 205 -6.53 -2.23 -27.70
CA VAL A 205 -6.71 -3.69 -27.53
C VAL A 205 -7.47 -4.01 -26.25
N LYS A 206 -8.37 -4.98 -26.33
CA LYS A 206 -8.98 -5.63 -25.16
C LYS A 206 -8.18 -6.88 -24.81
N ILE A 207 -7.59 -6.90 -23.63
CA ILE A 207 -6.90 -8.08 -23.09
C ILE A 207 -7.88 -8.84 -22.22
N MET A 208 -7.96 -10.16 -22.38
CA MET A 208 -8.80 -11.05 -21.60
C MET A 208 -7.99 -12.19 -21.01
N TRP A 209 -8.35 -12.64 -19.82
CA TRP A 209 -7.69 -13.78 -19.17
C TRP A 209 -8.65 -14.64 -18.37
N GLN A 210 -8.32 -15.92 -18.24
CA GLN A 210 -9.04 -16.87 -17.41
C GLN A 210 -8.17 -18.07 -17.04
N LEU A 211 -8.51 -18.76 -15.95
CA LEU A 211 -7.89 -20.02 -15.60
C LEU A 211 -8.34 -21.13 -16.54
N LYS A 212 -7.41 -22.01 -16.94
CA LYS A 212 -7.69 -23.22 -17.74
C LYS A 212 -8.58 -24.21 -17.00
N VAL A 213 -8.42 -24.28 -15.67
CA VAL A 213 -9.10 -25.27 -14.80
C VAL A 213 -9.63 -24.53 -13.57
N GLY A 214 -10.87 -24.84 -13.20
CA GLY A 214 -11.56 -24.26 -12.04
C GLY A 214 -12.52 -23.13 -12.43
N ASN A 215 -13.69 -23.12 -11.79
CA ASN A 215 -14.79 -22.18 -12.12
C ASN A 215 -14.71 -20.85 -11.34
N ALA A 216 -14.00 -20.84 -10.21
CA ALA A 216 -13.87 -19.65 -9.37
C ALA A 216 -12.45 -19.13 -9.46
N ASP A 217 -12.30 -17.96 -10.06
CA ASP A 217 -11.07 -17.18 -9.99
C ASP A 217 -11.11 -16.41 -8.66
N PRO A 218 -10.29 -16.77 -7.66
CA PRO A 218 -10.42 -16.24 -6.31
C PRO A 218 -9.84 -14.83 -6.17
N PHE A 219 -9.30 -14.26 -7.25
CA PHE A 219 -8.55 -13.01 -7.16
C PHE A 219 -9.46 -11.79 -7.37
N PRO A 220 -9.51 -10.87 -6.39
CA PRO A 220 -10.39 -9.71 -6.43
C PRO A 220 -9.92 -8.63 -7.41
N LYS A 221 -8.64 -8.64 -7.81
CA LYS A 221 -8.01 -7.52 -8.49
C LYS A 221 -6.82 -7.95 -9.36
N TYR A 222 -6.64 -7.23 -10.46
CA TYR A 222 -5.54 -7.41 -11.40
C TYR A 222 -4.90 -6.05 -11.71
N ASN A 223 -3.58 -5.98 -11.58
CA ASN A 223 -2.80 -4.83 -12.04
C ASN A 223 -2.22 -5.15 -13.42
N ILE A 224 -2.36 -4.21 -14.35
CA ILE A 224 -1.96 -4.37 -15.74
C ILE A 224 -0.76 -3.49 -16.02
N TYR A 225 0.25 -4.08 -16.65
CA TYR A 225 1.47 -3.39 -17.04
C TYR A 225 1.79 -3.70 -18.51
N VAL A 226 2.58 -2.84 -19.12
CA VAL A 226 3.18 -3.07 -20.44
C VAL A 226 4.68 -2.85 -20.38
N ASN A 227 5.42 -3.68 -21.10
CA ASN A 227 6.82 -3.50 -21.36
C ASN A 227 7.02 -3.36 -22.87
N LYS A 228 7.75 -2.33 -23.28
CA LYS A 228 8.07 -2.03 -24.67
C LYS A 228 9.45 -2.61 -24.98
N ILE A 229 9.55 -3.41 -26.02
CA ILE A 229 10.77 -4.15 -26.36
C ILE A 229 11.31 -3.61 -27.69
N THR A 230 12.60 -3.31 -27.72
CA THR A 230 13.31 -2.87 -28.94
C THR A 230 14.11 -4.03 -29.53
N SER A 231 14.20 -4.08 -30.86
CA SER A 231 15.15 -4.97 -31.55
C SER A 231 16.47 -4.22 -31.77
N THR A 232 17.57 -4.67 -31.17
CA THR A 232 18.90 -4.20 -31.54
C THR A 232 19.33 -4.87 -32.85
N SER A 233 19.85 -4.09 -33.80
CA SER A 233 20.25 -4.52 -35.15
C SER A 233 21.57 -5.32 -35.22
N SER A 234 22.12 -5.79 -34.10
CA SER A 234 23.29 -6.67 -34.08
C SER A 234 22.83 -8.12 -33.93
N GLY A 235 23.35 -9.02 -34.79
CA GLY A 235 22.90 -10.40 -35.03
C GLY A 235 22.94 -11.41 -33.86
N ASN A 236 22.85 -10.96 -32.62
CA ASN A 236 22.58 -11.79 -31.44
C ASN A 236 21.25 -11.32 -30.83
N GLN A 237 20.25 -12.22 -30.78
CA GLN A 237 18.84 -11.96 -30.44
C GLN A 237 18.57 -11.51 -28.98
N ASN A 238 19.27 -10.49 -28.49
CA ASN A 238 19.01 -9.94 -27.18
C ASN A 238 17.98 -8.81 -27.27
N LEU A 239 16.70 -9.19 -27.31
CA LEU A 239 15.57 -8.29 -27.11
C LEU A 239 15.72 -7.59 -25.75
N LYS A 240 16.03 -6.29 -25.75
CA LYS A 240 16.21 -5.53 -24.52
C LYS A 240 14.94 -4.72 -24.21
N PRO A 241 14.43 -4.74 -22.97
CA PRO A 241 13.39 -3.80 -22.53
C PRO A 241 13.87 -2.37 -22.74
N SER A 242 13.07 -1.52 -23.41
CA SER A 242 13.44 -0.12 -23.63
C SER A 242 13.30 0.70 -22.36
N GLU A 243 12.26 0.41 -21.59
CA GLU A 243 11.91 1.02 -20.31
C GLU A 243 11.33 -0.09 -19.44
N GLY A 244 11.49 0.00 -18.11
CA GLY A 244 10.91 -0.98 -17.18
C GLY A 244 9.40 -1.15 -17.37
N ASN A 245 8.80 -2.06 -16.61
CA ASN A 245 7.37 -2.34 -16.69
C ASN A 245 6.54 -1.07 -16.37
N LYS A 246 5.82 -0.54 -17.36
CA LYS A 246 4.93 0.63 -17.19
C LYS A 246 3.56 0.17 -16.71
N TYR A 247 3.08 0.72 -15.61
CA TYR A 247 1.71 0.48 -15.13
C TYR A 247 0.68 1.13 -16.06
N LEU A 248 -0.36 0.37 -16.42
CA LEU A 248 -1.46 0.80 -17.26
C LEU A 248 -2.75 1.02 -16.47
N GLY A 249 -2.99 0.22 -15.44
CA GLY A 249 -4.21 0.34 -14.65
C GLY A 249 -4.54 -0.90 -13.83
N VAL A 250 -5.71 -0.84 -13.22
CA VAL A 250 -6.27 -1.89 -12.36
C VAL A 250 -7.67 -2.26 -12.84
N THR A 251 -8.04 -3.52 -12.70
CA THR A 251 -9.42 -3.97 -12.90
C THR A 251 -9.80 -5.07 -11.92
N VAL A 252 -11.11 -5.17 -11.64
CA VAL A 252 -11.73 -6.31 -10.93
C VAL A 252 -12.37 -7.30 -11.93
N ALA A 253 -12.45 -6.92 -13.21
CA ALA A 253 -12.94 -7.77 -14.29
C ALA A 253 -11.80 -8.60 -14.89
N LYS A 254 -12.16 -9.73 -15.50
CA LYS A 254 -11.24 -10.62 -16.23
C LYS A 254 -10.83 -10.11 -17.62
N SER A 255 -10.92 -8.79 -17.79
CA SER A 255 -10.55 -8.12 -19.02
C SER A 255 -10.14 -6.68 -18.75
N PHE A 256 -9.25 -6.15 -19.58
CA PHE A 256 -8.80 -4.76 -19.53
C PHE A 256 -8.69 -4.19 -20.94
N TYR A 257 -9.29 -3.02 -21.16
CA TYR A 257 -9.18 -2.32 -22.43
C TYR A 257 -8.06 -1.28 -22.34
N VAL A 258 -7.10 -1.38 -23.24
CA VAL A 258 -6.06 -0.39 -23.46
C VAL A 258 -6.50 0.45 -24.64
N ALA A 259 -6.71 1.74 -24.42
CA ALA A 259 -7.05 2.70 -25.46
C ALA A 259 -5.79 3.48 -25.87
N ASP A 260 -5.59 3.60 -27.19
CA ASP A 260 -4.64 4.51 -27.83
C ASP A 260 -3.23 4.53 -27.20
N LEU A 261 -2.71 3.34 -26.87
CA LEU A 261 -1.36 3.20 -26.34
C LEU A 261 -0.35 3.57 -27.41
N GLU A 262 0.38 4.66 -27.19
CA GLU A 262 1.41 5.11 -28.12
C GLU A 262 2.61 4.16 -28.15
N VAL A 263 2.97 3.75 -29.35
CA VAL A 263 4.10 2.89 -29.70
C VAL A 263 5.04 3.66 -30.61
N ALA A 264 6.19 4.03 -30.08
CA ALA A 264 7.21 4.79 -30.80
C ALA A 264 7.91 3.95 -31.89
N LEU A 265 8.49 4.64 -32.87
CA LEU A 265 9.35 4.04 -33.88
C LEU A 265 10.53 3.31 -33.20
N GLY A 266 10.79 2.07 -33.60
CA GLY A 266 11.86 1.23 -33.05
C GLY A 266 11.42 0.21 -31.99
N ILE A 267 10.18 0.29 -31.50
CA ILE A 267 9.58 -0.78 -30.69
C ILE A 267 9.20 -1.95 -31.61
N SER A 268 9.77 -3.12 -31.35
CA SER A 268 9.54 -4.33 -32.14
C SER A 268 8.41 -5.19 -31.57
N SER A 269 8.17 -5.13 -30.25
CA SER A 269 7.08 -5.88 -29.61
C SER A 269 6.62 -5.24 -28.31
N LEU A 270 5.37 -5.56 -27.94
CA LEU A 270 4.77 -5.19 -26.66
C LEU A 270 4.52 -6.43 -25.82
N LYS A 271 4.84 -6.33 -24.54
CA LYS A 271 4.64 -7.40 -23.58
C LYS A 271 3.71 -6.94 -22.47
N PHE A 272 2.49 -7.45 -22.46
CA PHE A 272 1.51 -7.14 -21.42
C PHE A 272 1.67 -8.10 -20.24
N MET A 273 1.62 -7.56 -19.03
CA MET A 273 1.75 -8.33 -17.80
C MET A 273 0.51 -8.11 -16.95
N ILE A 274 -0.11 -9.23 -16.57
CA ILE A 274 -1.25 -9.26 -15.68
C ILE A 274 -0.71 -9.74 -14.34
N GLN A 275 -0.65 -8.83 -13.38
CA GLN A 275 -0.28 -9.16 -12.02
C GLN A 275 -1.55 -9.44 -11.24
N VAL A 276 -1.64 -10.66 -10.74
CA VAL A 276 -2.76 -11.12 -9.94
C VAL A 276 -2.53 -10.64 -8.50
N CYS A 277 -3.55 -10.06 -7.88
CA CYS A 277 -3.50 -9.63 -6.48
C CYS A 277 -4.34 -10.59 -5.63
N GLY A 278 -3.73 -11.18 -4.59
CA GLY A 278 -4.45 -11.95 -3.59
C GLY A 278 -5.46 -11.12 -2.81
N LEU A 279 -6.34 -11.77 -2.04
CA LEU A 279 -7.22 -11.10 -1.06
C LEU A 279 -6.42 -10.27 -0.05
N ASP A 280 -5.21 -10.72 0.24
CA ASP A 280 -4.27 -10.03 1.11
C ASP A 280 -3.50 -8.91 0.36
N LEU A 281 -3.89 -8.55 -0.87
CA LEU A 281 -3.24 -7.53 -1.70
C LEU A 281 -1.75 -7.79 -1.98
N ARG A 282 -1.22 -8.99 -1.71
CA ARG A 282 0.13 -9.36 -2.15
C ARG A 282 0.12 -9.56 -3.68
N PRO A 283 1.02 -8.89 -4.41
CA PRO A 283 1.12 -9.06 -5.85
C PRO A 283 1.97 -10.29 -6.25
N GLU A 284 1.56 -11.03 -7.27
CA GLU A 284 2.45 -11.88 -8.07
C GLU A 284 2.43 -11.45 -9.54
N ALA A 285 3.58 -11.00 -10.06
CA ALA A 285 3.68 -10.51 -11.43
C ALA A 285 3.78 -11.68 -12.44
N ARG A 286 2.91 -11.72 -13.47
CA ARG A 286 2.98 -12.72 -14.55
C ARG A 286 3.25 -12.09 -15.91
N ARG A 287 3.97 -12.82 -16.76
CA ARG A 287 4.54 -12.33 -18.01
C ARG A 287 3.87 -12.97 -19.23
N PHE A 288 3.31 -12.16 -20.14
CA PHE A 288 2.76 -12.64 -21.41
C PHE A 288 3.18 -11.72 -22.57
N SER A 289 3.49 -12.28 -23.72
CA SER A 289 3.87 -11.51 -24.92
C SER A 289 2.75 -11.62 -25.95
N ILE A 290 2.30 -10.49 -26.49
CA ILE A 290 1.40 -10.46 -27.64
C ILE A 290 2.27 -10.15 -28.86
N PRO A 291 2.45 -11.07 -29.81
CA PRO A 291 3.18 -10.77 -31.03
C PRO A 291 2.40 -9.70 -31.81
N PRO A 292 3.07 -8.71 -32.42
CA PRO A 292 2.39 -7.81 -33.35
C PRO A 292 2.03 -8.61 -34.60
N THR A 293 0.77 -9.03 -34.72
CA THR A 293 0.26 -9.55 -35.99
C THR A 293 0.15 -8.40 -36.97
N ALA A 294 0.85 -8.58 -38.09
CA ALA A 294 0.85 -7.71 -39.25
C ALA A 294 -0.52 -7.69 -39.93
N SER A 295 -0.95 -6.49 -40.28
CA SER A 295 -1.72 -6.17 -41.48
C SER A 295 -1.35 -4.76 -41.89
#